data_AF-A0A8B9RTH1-F1
#
_entry.id   AF-A0A8B9RTH1-F1
#
_cell.length_a   1.000
_cell.length_b   1.000
_cell.length_c   1.000
_cell.angle_alpha   90.00
_cell.angle_beta   90.00
_cell.angle_gamma   90.00
#
_symmetry.space_group_name_H-M   'P 1'
#
loop_
_entity.id
_entity.type
_entity.pdbx_description
1 polymer ?
#
loop_
_entity_poly.entity_id
_entity_poly.type
_entity_poly.pdbx_seq_one_letter_code
_entity_poly.pdbx_strand_id
1 'polypeptide(L)' 'MAGLKTASGEAIDGSFELQVEVEEAPRTLALRVTGDLHVGGLMLLIVETVGERSTSGRADVG' A
#
# COMPACT_ATOMS: atom_id res chain seq x y z
N MET A 1 -5.44 -22.63 -3.33
CA MET A 1 -6.73 -21.99 -3.66
C MET A 1 -7.08 -22.33 -5.10
N ALA A 2 -8.34 -22.66 -5.40
CA ALA A 2 -8.78 -22.92 -6.77
C ALA A 2 -8.51 -21.70 -7.67
N GLY A 3 -8.18 -21.95 -8.94
CA GLY A 3 -7.71 -20.97 -9.93
C GLY A 3 -8.75 -19.92 -10.32
N LEU A 4 -9.08 -19.04 -9.38
CA LEU A 4 -9.87 -17.84 -9.63
C LEU A 4 -9.04 -16.91 -10.52
N LYS A 5 -9.70 -16.43 -11.57
CA LYS A 5 -9.13 -15.49 -12.53
C LYS A 5 -9.95 -14.21 -12.56
N THR A 6 -9.30 -13.09 -12.82
CA THR A 6 -9.98 -11.83 -13.12
C THR A 6 -10.82 -11.97 -14.39
N ALA A 7 -11.69 -10.98 -14.67
CA ALA A 7 -12.42 -10.93 -15.94
C ALA A 7 -11.49 -10.85 -17.16
N SER A 8 -10.26 -10.35 -17.00
CA SER A 8 -9.17 -10.34 -17.99
C SER A 8 -8.42 -11.68 -18.07
N GLY A 9 -8.68 -12.63 -17.18
CA GLY A 9 -8.07 -13.96 -17.19
C GLY A 9 -6.77 -14.10 -16.38
N GLU A 10 -6.35 -13.05 -15.66
CA GLU A 10 -5.17 -13.06 -14.79
C GLU A 10 -5.45 -13.84 -13.51
N ALA A 11 -4.44 -14.58 -13.03
CA ALA A 11 -4.57 -15.31 -11.78
C ALA A 11 -4.72 -14.33 -10.60
N ILE A 12 -5.66 -14.62 -9.70
CA ILE A 12 -5.78 -13.87 -8.45
C ILE A 12 -4.67 -14.35 -7.50
N ASP A 13 -3.76 -13.44 -7.16
CA ASP A 13 -2.60 -13.68 -6.29
C ASP A 13 -2.93 -13.58 -4.78
N GLY A 14 -4.18 -13.25 -4.44
CA GLY A 14 -4.62 -13.08 -3.06
C GLY A 14 -4.29 -11.72 -2.45
N SER A 15 -3.81 -10.78 -3.27
CA SER A 15 -3.59 -9.40 -2.86
C SER A 15 -4.88 -8.58 -2.90
N PHE A 16 -4.97 -7.56 -2.04
CA PHE A 16 -6.06 -6.59 -1.98
C PHE A 16 -5.54 -5.19 -1.65
N GLU A 17 -6.32 -4.17 -1.99
CA GLU A 17 -6.03 -2.79 -1.60
C GLU A 17 -6.56 -2.53 -0.18
N LEU A 18 -5.69 -2.07 0.70
CA LEU A 18 -6.00 -1.62 2.04
C LEU A 18 -5.89 -0.09 2.10
N GLN A 19 -6.98 0.56 2.47
CA GLN A 19 -6.99 2.00 2.73
C GLN A 19 -6.64 2.27 4.20
N VAL A 20 -5.63 3.10 4.42
CA VAL A 20 -5.15 3.48 5.76
C VAL A 20 -5.23 5.00 5.91
N GLU A 21 -6.08 5.45 6.84
CA GLU A 21 -6.12 6.85 7.26
C GLU A 21 -5.01 7.11 8.29
N VAL A 22 -4.18 8.13 8.04
CA VAL A 22 -3.12 8.56 8.95
C VAL A 22 -3.57 9.85 9.63
N GLU A 23 -3.87 9.80 10.92
CA GLU A 23 -4.44 10.94 11.66
C GLU A 23 -3.44 12.11 11.80
N GLU A 24 -2.17 11.83 12.06
CA GLU A 24 -1.14 12.85 12.29
C GLU A 24 -0.71 13.60 11.00
N ALA A 25 -1.04 13.03 9.84
CA ALA A 25 -0.84 13.65 8.54
C ALA A 25 -2.08 13.34 7.72
N PRO A 26 -3.12 14.21 7.71
CA PRO A 26 -4.49 13.89 7.28
C PRO A 26 -4.52 13.49 5.80
N ARG A 27 -4.25 12.21 5.57
CA ARG A 27 -4.09 11.62 4.25
C ARG A 27 -4.41 10.14 4.32
N THR A 28 -4.89 9.64 3.20
CA THR A 28 -5.22 8.23 3.02
C THR A 28 -4.15 7.57 2.15
N LEU A 29 -3.61 6.46 2.62
CA LEU A 29 -2.71 5.59 1.86
C LEU A 29 -3.51 4.45 1.24
N ALA A 30 -3.23 4.13 -0.02
CA ALA A 30 -3.72 2.93 -0.69
C ALA A 30 -2.56 1.94 -0.80
N LEU A 31 -2.59 0.85 -0.04
CA LEU A 31 -1.52 -0.14 0.05
C LEU A 31 -1.99 -1.46 -0.56
N ARG A 32 -1.22 -2.05 -1.47
CA ARG A 32 -1.48 -3.39 -1.98
C ARG A 32 -0.80 -4.42 -1.07
N VAL A 33 -1.58 -5.26 -0.41
CA VAL A 33 -1.09 -6.24 0.58
C VAL A 33 -1.76 -7.59 0.39
N THR A 34 -1.19 -8.65 0.98
CA THR A 34 -1.78 -9.98 1.08
C THR A 34 -2.28 -10.22 2.51
N GLY A 35 -3.21 -11.16 2.69
CA GLY A 35 -3.83 -11.44 4.00
C GLY A 35 -2.90 -12.08 5.04
N ASP A 36 -1.69 -12.50 4.65
CA ASP A 36 -0.65 -13.06 5.51
C ASP A 36 0.37 -12.02 6.00
N LEU A 37 0.27 -10.76 5.56
CA LEU A 37 1.11 -9.67 6.08
C LEU A 37 0.77 -9.39 7.55
N HIS A 38 1.74 -9.59 8.44
CA HIS A 38 1.55 -9.28 9.85
C HIS A 38 1.52 -7.76 10.11
N VAL A 39 0.85 -7.36 11.18
CA VAL A 39 0.62 -5.94 11.54
C VAL A 39 1.94 -5.15 11.62
N GLY A 40 2.98 -5.71 12.23
CA GLY A 40 4.29 -5.06 12.27
C GLY A 40 4.89 -4.75 10.88
N GLY A 41 4.68 -5.63 9.90
CA GLY A 41 5.13 -5.42 8.52
C GLY A 41 4.31 -4.34 7.83
N LEU A 42 2.99 -4.32 8.08
CA LEU A 42 2.11 -3.24 7.61
C LEU A 42 2.53 -1.87 8.17
N MET A 43 2.91 -1.79 9.45
CA MET A 43 3.39 -0.55 10.06
C MET A 43 4.66 -0.01 9.39
N LEU A 44 5.62 -0.89 9.06
CA LEU A 44 6.84 -0.50 8.32
C LEU A 44 6.48 0.06 6.94
N LEU A 45 5.62 -0.64 6.21
CA LEU A 45 5.10 -0.22 4.91
C LEU A 45 4.43 1.17 4.95
N ILE A 46 3.64 1.44 6.00
CA ILE A 46 3.03 2.75 6.22
C ILE A 46 4.12 3.82 6.39
N VAL A 47 5.09 3.61 7.28
CA VAL A 47 6.16 4.58 7.57
C VAL A 47 7.00 4.87 6.32
N GLU A 48 7.37 3.83 5.56
CA GLU A 48 8.12 3.98 4.31
C GLU A 48 7.34 4.79 3.28
N THR A 49 6.07 4.46 3.06
CA THR A 49 5.18 5.19 2.14
C THR A 49 4.97 6.65 2.57
N VAL A 50 4.97 6.93 3.87
CA VAL A 50 4.99 8.30 4.42
C VAL A 50 6.28 9.03 4.06
N GLY A 51 7.42 8.39 4.30
CA GLY A 51 8.74 8.95 4.02
C GLY A 51 8.96 9.27 2.55
N GLU A 52 8.63 8.36 1.63
CA GLU A 52 8.81 8.55 0.18
C GLU A 52 7.98 9.71 -0.39
N ARG A 53 6.73 9.88 0.06
CA ARG A 53 5.93 11.05 -0.35
C ARG A 53 6.45 12.36 0.22
N SER A 54 7.13 12.32 1.36
CA SER A 54 7.69 13.52 2.00
C SER A 54 8.92 14.04 1.23
N THR A 55 9.68 13.15 0.58
CA THR A 55 10.82 13.52 -0.27
C THR A 55 10.41 13.89 -1.69
N SER A 56 9.31 13.31 -2.20
CA SER A 56 8.73 13.69 -3.51
C SER A 56 8.14 15.10 -3.54
N GLY A 57 7.95 15.77 -2.40
CA GLY A 57 7.60 17.20 -2.31
C GLY A 57 8.81 18.15 -2.37
N ARG A 58 10.04 17.62 -2.47
CA ARG A 58 11.30 18.38 -2.50
C ARG A 58 12.06 18.20 -3.82
N ALA A 59 11.35 18.34 -4.93
CA ALA A 59 11.90 18.79 -6.21
C ALA A 59 11.03 20.00 -6.57
N ASP A 60 11.50 21.24 -6.68
CA ASP A 60 12.59 21.73 -7.51
C ASP A 60 12.91 23.17 -7.03
N VAL A 61 14.06 23.41 -6.39
CA VAL A 61 14.70 24.73 -6.29
C VAL A 61 16.20 24.47 -6.30
N GLY A 62 16.78 24.49 -7.50
CA GLY A 62 18.22 24.35 -7.72
C GLY A 62 18.56 24.38 -9.19
#